data_AF-A0A954EHV3-F1
#
_entry.id   AF-A0A954EHV3-F1
#
_cell.length_a   1.000
_cell.length_b   1.000
_cell.length_c   1.000
_cell.angle_alpha   90.00
_cell.angle_beta   90.00
_cell.angle_gamma   90.00
#
_symmetry.space_group_name_H-M   'P 1'
#
loop_
_entity.id
_entity.type
_entity.pdbx_description
1 polymer ?
#
loop_
_entity_poly.entity_id
_entity_poly.type
_entity_poly.pdbx_seq_one_letter_code
_entity_poly.pdbx_strand_id
1 'polypeptide(L)'
;MVQLALPDGSIQEHDNQQTALDVAKGISERLANDVIAAEVNGTIVDAARPLGELAQNDEPLKFRLLTVKDQESLSVLRHSCAHIMARAVMRLFPGVGLAFGPTTGHGYYYDFDLDARISEEDFPRIEAEMAQIINEGEPFERFSLPRSEAIELCEGMNQELKVEHLQSGLADHESLSFYRQGEFVDLCRGPHIPRAGKIKAFKLLSIAGSYWKGNKDSKPLQRLYGTAWFSKQDLASYLEQIEEAKRRDHRVLGRKLNLFLIEPSVGQGLCLWLPKGATIRAILEDFIKKELVERGYDPVYSPHIGRVELYETSGHFPYYRDSQFAPIFGHDAGRIID
;
A
#
# COMPACT_ATOMS: atom_id res chain seq x y z
N MET A 1 22.38 -4.53 -29.96
CA MET A 1 21.48 -3.45 -30.36
C MET A 1 20.08 -3.83 -29.90
N VAL A 2 19.31 -2.88 -29.41
CA VAL A 2 17.89 -3.03 -29.05
C VAL A 2 17.07 -2.08 -29.90
N GLN A 3 15.94 -2.56 -30.42
CA GLN A 3 15.00 -1.74 -31.18
C GLN A 3 13.90 -1.23 -30.24
N LEU A 4 13.66 0.08 -30.24
CA LEU A 4 12.58 0.72 -29.48
C LEU A 4 11.51 1.25 -30.45
N ALA A 5 10.27 0.83 -30.27
CA ALA A 5 9.10 1.41 -30.91
C ALA A 5 8.56 2.54 -30.04
N LEU A 6 8.75 3.79 -30.49
CA LEU A 6 8.34 5.00 -29.78
C LEU A 6 6.84 5.29 -29.95
N PRO A 7 6.24 6.17 -29.13
CA PRO A 7 4.80 6.47 -29.20
C PRO A 7 4.35 7.14 -30.51
N ASP A 8 5.27 7.74 -31.26
CA ASP A 8 5.02 8.32 -32.58
C ASP A 8 5.04 7.29 -33.72
N GLY A 9 5.29 6.01 -33.40
CA GLY A 9 5.38 4.91 -34.34
C GLY A 9 6.77 4.75 -34.98
N SER A 10 7.73 5.61 -34.65
CA SER A 10 9.11 5.45 -35.12
C SER A 10 9.81 4.29 -34.41
N ILE A 11 10.72 3.62 -35.13
CA ILE A 11 11.60 2.60 -34.57
C ILE A 11 13.02 3.17 -34.52
N GLN A 12 13.63 3.13 -33.35
CA GLN A 12 15.00 3.59 -33.12
C GLN A 12 15.88 2.47 -32.60
N GLU A 13 17.12 2.42 -33.07
CA GLU A 13 18.12 1.46 -32.63
C GLU A 13 19.04 2.07 -31.58
N HIS A 14 19.22 1.33 -30.49
CA HIS A 14 20.00 1.75 -29.33
C HIS A 14 21.01 0.68 -28.94
N ASP A 15 22.11 1.11 -28.33
CA ASP A 15 23.08 0.18 -27.74
C ASP A 15 22.47 -0.53 -26.52
N ASN A 16 22.89 -1.78 -26.26
CA ASN A 16 22.34 -2.57 -25.15
C ASN A 16 22.60 -1.94 -23.77
N GLN A 17 23.67 -1.15 -23.63
CA GLN A 17 24.04 -0.47 -22.39
C GLN A 17 23.38 0.90 -22.25
N GLN A 18 22.76 1.44 -23.31
CA GLN A 18 21.97 2.65 -23.18
C GLN A 18 20.77 2.42 -22.26
N THR A 19 20.37 3.48 -21.56
CA THR A 19 19.23 3.49 -20.65
C THR A 19 18.12 4.38 -21.19
N ALA A 20 16.94 4.33 -20.58
CA ALA A 20 15.86 5.25 -20.93
C ALA A 20 16.24 6.73 -20.68
N LEU A 21 17.11 7.00 -19.69
CA LEU A 21 17.67 8.34 -19.48
C LEU A 21 18.55 8.78 -20.65
N ASP A 22 19.32 7.88 -21.27
CA ASP A 22 20.18 8.23 -22.40
C ASP A 22 19.35 8.49 -23.66
N VAL A 23 18.28 7.71 -23.88
CA VAL A 23 17.27 8.00 -24.92
C VAL A 23 16.67 9.38 -24.71
N ALA A 24 16.27 9.70 -23.48
CA ALA A 24 15.71 11.02 -23.15
C ALA A 24 16.69 12.17 -23.38
N LYS A 25 17.97 12.00 -22.99
CA LYS A 25 19.04 12.99 -23.23
C LYS A 25 19.28 13.22 -24.72
N GLY A 26 19.24 12.15 -25.52
CA GLY A 26 19.35 12.23 -26.99
C GLY A 26 18.24 13.07 -27.63
N ILE A 27 17.06 13.11 -27.01
CA ILE A 27 15.94 13.97 -27.45
C ILE A 27 16.12 15.40 -26.92
N SER A 28 16.28 15.58 -25.60
CA SER A 28 16.63 16.88 -24.99
C SER A 28 17.03 16.76 -23.51
N GLU A 29 17.89 17.66 -23.04
CA GLU A 29 18.24 17.80 -21.62
C GLU A 29 17.01 18.08 -20.73
N ARG A 30 16.03 18.85 -21.25
CA ARG A 30 14.80 19.12 -20.51
C ARG A 30 14.00 17.85 -20.27
N LEU A 31 13.84 17.02 -21.29
CA LEU A 31 13.12 15.75 -21.17
C LEU A 31 13.83 14.80 -20.21
N ALA A 32 15.15 14.64 -20.34
CA ALA A 32 15.95 13.84 -19.42
C ALA A 32 15.77 14.27 -17.95
N ASN A 33 15.67 15.58 -17.71
CA ASN A 33 15.44 16.13 -16.38
C ASN A 33 14.02 15.89 -15.85
N ASP A 34 13.03 15.65 -16.69
CA ASP A 34 11.64 15.40 -16.29
C ASP A 34 11.32 13.90 -16.17
N VAL A 35 12.13 13.01 -16.75
CA VAL A 35 11.95 11.55 -16.71
C VAL A 35 12.04 11.01 -15.28
N ILE A 36 11.14 10.09 -14.98
CA ILE A 36 11.00 9.38 -13.70
C ILE A 36 11.25 7.88 -13.88
N ALA A 37 10.70 7.30 -14.93
CA ALA A 37 10.79 5.88 -15.26
C ALA A 37 10.58 5.70 -16.77
N ALA A 38 10.64 4.47 -17.24
CA ALA A 38 10.18 4.11 -18.57
C ALA A 38 9.10 3.02 -18.47
N GLU A 39 8.24 2.96 -19.47
CA GLU A 39 7.32 1.87 -19.69
C GLU A 39 7.80 1.09 -20.91
N VAL A 40 8.03 -0.21 -20.71
CA VAL A 40 8.50 -1.13 -21.74
C VAL A 40 7.56 -2.31 -21.81
N ASN A 41 6.91 -2.51 -22.96
CA ASN A 41 5.91 -3.55 -23.19
C ASN A 41 4.82 -3.58 -22.10
N GLY A 42 4.36 -2.40 -21.65
CA GLY A 42 3.35 -2.27 -20.60
C GLY A 42 3.86 -2.40 -19.16
N THR A 43 5.17 -2.63 -18.97
CA THR A 43 5.79 -2.76 -17.64
C THR A 43 6.63 -1.52 -17.32
N ILE A 44 6.41 -0.93 -16.15
CA ILE A 44 7.20 0.22 -15.68
C ILE A 44 8.54 -0.27 -15.12
N VAL A 45 9.63 0.34 -15.58
CA VAL A 45 11.02 -0.01 -15.25
C VAL A 45 11.83 1.24 -14.94
N ASP A 46 12.97 1.06 -14.26
CA ASP A 46 13.85 2.16 -13.88
C ASP A 46 14.37 2.88 -15.11
N ALA A 47 14.43 4.21 -15.04
CA ALA A 47 14.94 5.00 -16.16
C ALA A 47 16.44 4.76 -16.42
N ALA A 48 17.17 4.29 -15.40
CA ALA A 48 18.59 3.97 -15.47
C ALA A 48 18.88 2.48 -15.77
N ARG A 49 17.84 1.65 -16.00
CA ARG A 49 18.06 0.24 -16.33
C ARG A 49 18.58 0.11 -17.77
N PRO A 50 19.64 -0.68 -18.02
CA PRO A 50 20.13 -0.94 -19.36
C PRO A 50 19.04 -1.59 -20.23
N LEU A 51 18.85 -1.06 -21.45
CA LEU A 51 17.83 -1.54 -22.38
C LEU A 51 18.02 -3.01 -22.77
N GLY A 52 19.27 -3.47 -22.82
CA GLY A 52 19.59 -4.88 -23.11
C GLY A 52 19.03 -5.87 -22.09
N GLU A 53 18.83 -5.46 -20.84
CA GLU A 53 18.19 -6.31 -19.82
C GLU A 53 16.67 -6.40 -19.95
N LEU A 54 16.07 -5.54 -20.78
CA LEU A 54 14.63 -5.46 -20.98
C LEU A 54 14.18 -6.24 -22.22
N ALA A 55 15.11 -6.49 -23.15
CA ALA A 55 14.86 -7.27 -24.35
C ALA A 55 14.75 -8.76 -24.00
N GLN A 56 13.62 -9.37 -24.37
CA GLN A 56 13.40 -10.81 -24.22
C GLN A 56 13.66 -11.58 -25.53
N ASN A 57 13.54 -10.87 -26.64
CA ASN A 57 13.66 -11.36 -28.01
C ASN A 57 14.13 -10.20 -28.93
N ASP A 58 14.34 -10.49 -30.21
CA ASP A 58 14.76 -9.49 -31.21
C ASP A 58 13.61 -8.56 -31.68
N GLU A 59 12.44 -8.60 -31.02
CA GLU A 59 11.30 -7.75 -31.41
C GLU A 59 11.45 -6.31 -30.86
N PRO A 60 10.99 -5.29 -31.61
CA PRO A 60 10.97 -3.92 -31.11
C PRO A 60 10.19 -3.79 -29.80
N LEU A 61 10.82 -3.21 -28.79
CA LEU A 61 10.20 -2.97 -27.50
C LEU A 61 9.27 -1.75 -27.59
N LYS A 62 7.98 -1.92 -27.23
CA LYS A 62 7.07 -0.77 -27.09
C LYS A 62 7.55 0.09 -25.93
N PHE A 63 7.98 1.31 -26.23
CA PHE A 63 8.72 2.16 -25.30
C PHE A 63 8.03 3.51 -25.11
N ARG A 64 7.87 3.91 -23.84
CA ARG A 64 7.39 5.24 -23.47
C ARG A 64 8.17 5.77 -22.27
N LEU A 65 8.63 7.02 -22.35
CA LEU A 65 9.20 7.72 -21.20
C LEU A 65 8.09 8.19 -20.27
N LEU A 66 8.20 7.89 -18.98
CA LEU A 66 7.32 8.41 -17.95
C LEU A 66 7.97 9.62 -17.29
N THR A 67 7.22 10.72 -17.22
CA THR A 67 7.66 12.01 -16.70
C THR A 67 6.89 12.38 -15.44
N VAL A 68 7.23 13.50 -14.82
CA VAL A 68 6.49 14.07 -13.67
C VAL A 68 4.99 14.33 -13.94
N LYS A 69 4.56 14.35 -15.20
CA LYS A 69 3.16 14.61 -15.60
C LYS A 69 2.31 13.34 -15.65
N ASP A 70 2.94 12.19 -15.74
CA ASP A 70 2.27 10.89 -15.83
C ASP A 70 1.85 10.42 -14.44
N GLN A 71 0.61 9.96 -14.29
CA GLN A 71 0.09 9.54 -12.98
C GLN A 71 0.84 8.32 -12.43
N GLU A 72 1.25 7.44 -13.33
CA GLU A 72 2.02 6.23 -13.05
C GLU A 72 3.37 6.54 -12.38
N SER A 73 3.96 7.70 -12.71
CA SER A 73 5.21 8.18 -12.09
C SER A 73 5.06 8.46 -10.59
N LEU A 74 3.85 8.78 -10.10
CA LEU A 74 3.62 8.96 -8.66
C LEU A 74 3.83 7.66 -7.89
N SER A 75 3.51 6.51 -8.48
CA SER A 75 3.78 5.22 -7.83
C SER A 75 5.28 5.01 -7.67
N VAL A 76 6.08 5.26 -8.71
CA VAL A 76 7.55 5.16 -8.65
C VAL A 76 8.14 6.13 -7.61
N LEU A 77 7.63 7.36 -7.57
CA LEU A 77 8.01 8.37 -6.57
C LEU A 77 7.72 7.91 -5.15
N ARG A 78 6.51 7.39 -4.91
CA ARG A 78 6.05 6.95 -3.58
C ARG A 78 6.80 5.71 -3.12
N HIS A 79 7.09 4.78 -4.03
CA HIS A 79 7.92 3.62 -3.74
C HIS A 79 9.31 4.08 -3.27
N SER A 80 9.91 5.01 -4.00
CA SER A 80 11.21 5.58 -3.64
C SER A 80 11.17 6.29 -2.30
N CYS A 81 10.11 7.05 -2.03
CA CYS A 81 9.94 7.75 -0.75
C CYS A 81 9.68 6.77 0.42
N ALA A 82 9.09 5.59 0.18
CA ALA A 82 8.99 4.52 1.17
C ALA A 82 10.39 4.01 1.58
N HIS A 83 11.32 3.85 0.64
CA HIS A 83 12.72 3.50 0.95
C HIS A 83 13.43 4.62 1.72
N ILE A 84 13.24 5.89 1.33
CA ILE A 84 13.77 7.04 2.11
C ILE A 84 13.26 6.98 3.56
N MET A 85 11.96 6.72 3.73
CA MET A 85 11.35 6.61 5.06
C MET A 85 11.92 5.43 5.85
N ALA A 86 12.08 4.26 5.23
CA ALA A 86 12.66 3.09 5.88
C ALA A 86 14.09 3.35 6.35
N ARG A 87 14.92 3.96 5.49
CA ARG A 87 16.27 4.38 5.82
C ARG A 87 16.30 5.39 6.98
N ALA A 88 15.43 6.40 6.93
CA ALA A 88 15.31 7.38 8.01
C ALA A 88 14.96 6.71 9.35
N VAL A 89 14.01 5.78 9.35
CA VAL A 89 13.66 5.01 10.56
C VAL A 89 14.84 4.18 11.05
N MET A 90 15.58 3.49 10.16
CA MET A 90 16.77 2.72 10.56
C MET A 90 17.89 3.58 11.14
N ARG A 91 18.07 4.83 10.68
CA ARG A 91 19.05 5.77 11.26
C ARG A 91 18.64 6.24 12.65
N LEU A 92 17.34 6.42 12.89
CA LEU A 92 16.82 7.00 14.12
C LEU A 92 16.51 5.98 15.22
N PHE A 93 16.24 4.74 14.84
CA PHE A 93 15.84 3.64 15.72
C PHE A 93 16.77 2.44 15.51
N PRO A 94 17.48 1.97 16.55
CA PRO A 94 18.36 0.81 16.43
C PRO A 94 17.55 -0.50 16.34
N GLY A 95 18.10 -1.50 15.65
CA GLY A 95 17.53 -2.85 15.61
C GLY A 95 16.25 -3.00 14.79
N VAL A 96 16.02 -2.12 13.81
CA VAL A 96 14.82 -2.15 12.96
C VAL A 96 14.88 -3.32 11.97
N GLY A 97 13.88 -4.20 12.04
CA GLY A 97 13.55 -5.18 11.00
C GLY A 97 12.57 -4.60 9.98
N LEU A 98 12.86 -4.76 8.70
CA LEU A 98 12.03 -4.30 7.59
C LEU A 98 11.10 -5.42 7.13
N ALA A 99 9.80 -5.12 7.00
CA ALA A 99 8.83 -6.02 6.41
C ALA A 99 8.47 -5.60 4.98
N PHE A 100 7.32 -4.93 4.78
CA PHE A 100 6.82 -4.55 3.46
C PHE A 100 6.56 -3.05 3.35
N GLY A 101 6.97 -2.48 2.22
CA GLY A 101 6.87 -1.05 1.93
C GLY A 101 6.12 -0.68 0.64
N PRO A 102 4.89 -1.19 0.37
CA PRO A 102 4.24 -0.97 -0.91
C PRO A 102 3.65 0.44 -1.04
N THR A 103 3.42 0.83 -2.28
CA THR A 103 2.64 2.02 -2.60
C THR A 103 1.15 1.77 -2.40
N THR A 104 0.41 2.86 -2.16
CA THR A 104 -1.05 2.90 -2.11
C THR A 104 -1.54 3.94 -3.12
N GLY A 105 -2.86 3.99 -3.36
CA GLY A 105 -3.45 4.92 -4.33
C GLY A 105 -3.06 6.39 -4.13
N HIS A 106 -2.83 6.82 -2.87
CA HIS A 106 -2.48 8.21 -2.55
C HIS A 106 -1.19 8.37 -1.72
N GLY A 107 -0.44 7.30 -1.50
CA GLY A 107 0.76 7.34 -0.67
C GLY A 107 1.51 6.02 -0.68
N TYR A 108 2.06 5.67 0.47
CA TYR A 108 2.77 4.42 0.72
C TYR A 108 2.70 4.12 2.22
N TYR A 109 3.08 2.93 2.61
CA TYR A 109 3.41 2.65 4.00
C TYR A 109 4.67 1.80 4.06
N TYR A 110 5.22 1.65 5.26
CA TYR A 110 6.25 0.66 5.53
C TYR A 110 5.96 0.01 6.89
N ASP A 111 6.00 -1.32 6.92
CA ASP A 111 5.87 -2.13 8.13
C ASP A 111 7.24 -2.35 8.77
N PHE A 112 7.36 -2.02 10.05
CA PHE A 112 8.60 -2.14 10.81
C PHE A 112 8.42 -3.07 12.01
N ASP A 113 9.46 -3.87 12.24
CA ASP A 113 9.67 -4.68 13.42
C ASP A 113 10.70 -3.99 14.31
N LEU A 114 10.25 -3.42 15.42
CA LEU A 114 11.10 -2.72 16.37
C LEU A 114 10.42 -2.65 17.74
N ASP A 115 11.23 -2.74 18.79
CA ASP A 115 10.77 -2.64 20.18
C ASP A 115 10.30 -1.23 20.56
N ALA A 116 10.96 -0.21 19.98
CA ALA A 116 10.62 1.18 20.23
C ALA A 116 9.28 1.55 19.57
N ARG A 117 8.36 2.13 20.33
CA ARG A 117 7.07 2.58 19.78
C ARG A 117 7.26 3.87 18.99
N ILE A 118 6.91 3.85 17.70
CA ILE A 118 6.78 5.05 16.87
C ILE A 118 5.44 5.71 17.18
N SER A 119 5.47 7.02 17.38
CA SER A 119 4.30 7.85 17.64
C SER A 119 4.23 9.04 16.68
N GLU A 120 3.11 9.76 16.67
CA GLU A 120 2.98 10.99 15.87
C GLU A 120 3.97 12.08 16.31
N GLU A 121 4.46 12.03 17.56
CA GLU A 121 5.48 12.96 18.08
C GLU A 121 6.85 12.74 17.42
N ASP A 122 7.11 11.55 16.89
CA ASP A 122 8.35 11.22 16.18
C ASP A 122 8.33 11.71 14.72
N PHE A 123 7.16 12.02 14.16
CA PHE A 123 7.02 12.34 12.74
C PHE A 123 7.89 13.52 12.30
N PRO A 124 7.97 14.66 13.03
CA PRO A 124 8.85 15.76 12.66
C PRO A 124 10.33 15.35 12.59
N ARG A 125 10.79 14.46 13.49
CA ARG A 125 12.17 13.98 13.52
C ARG A 125 12.45 13.01 12.36
N ILE A 126 11.52 12.11 12.07
CA ILE A 126 11.63 11.19 10.91
C ILE A 126 11.60 11.99 9.60
N GLU A 127 10.68 12.96 9.46
CA GLU A 127 10.60 13.81 8.27
C GLU A 127 11.87 14.64 8.06
N ALA A 128 12.50 15.12 9.14
CA ALA A 128 13.78 15.83 9.07
C ALA A 128 14.91 14.92 8.55
N GLU A 129 15.00 13.69 9.05
CA GLU A 129 15.99 12.71 8.58
C GLU A 129 15.73 12.32 7.11
N MET A 130 14.47 12.10 6.72
CA MET A 130 14.10 11.87 5.31
C MET A 130 14.55 13.03 4.41
N ALA A 131 14.37 14.28 4.86
CA ALA A 131 14.82 15.46 4.13
C ALA A 131 16.35 15.52 4.02
N GLN A 132 17.07 15.14 5.08
CA GLN A 132 18.53 15.05 5.04
C GLN A 132 18.99 14.02 4.00
N ILE A 133 18.43 12.81 4.03
CA ILE A 133 18.73 11.76 3.04
C ILE A 133 18.46 12.24 1.61
N ILE A 134 17.35 12.96 1.38
CA ILE A 134 17.04 13.50 0.04
C ILE A 134 18.09 14.53 -0.40
N ASN A 135 18.61 15.33 0.52
CA ASN A 135 19.63 16.34 0.27
C ASN A 135 21.03 15.74 0.04
N GLU A 136 21.32 14.57 0.62
CA GLU A 136 22.54 13.80 0.32
C GLU A 136 22.61 13.41 -1.17
N GLY A 137 21.45 13.27 -1.83
CA GLY A 137 21.36 13.19 -3.29
C GLY A 137 21.85 11.89 -3.90
N GLU A 138 22.01 10.85 -3.07
CA GLU A 138 22.52 9.55 -3.49
C GLU A 138 21.57 8.84 -4.50
N PRO A 139 22.14 8.09 -5.45
CA PRO A 139 21.37 7.35 -6.44
C PRO A 139 20.65 6.14 -5.82
N PHE A 140 19.62 5.67 -6.52
CA PHE A 140 19.02 4.36 -6.26
C PHE A 140 19.69 3.33 -7.18
N GLU A 141 20.55 2.50 -6.61
CA GLU A 141 21.36 1.53 -7.36
C GLU A 141 20.70 0.16 -7.29
N ARG A 142 20.19 -0.30 -8.43
CA ARG A 142 19.63 -1.64 -8.58
C ARG A 142 20.76 -2.65 -8.75
N PHE A 143 20.71 -3.75 -8.02
CA PHE A 143 21.56 -4.91 -8.26
C PHE A 143 20.76 -6.20 -8.05
N SER A 144 21.23 -7.31 -8.63
CA SER A 144 20.62 -8.62 -8.48
C SER A 144 21.63 -9.60 -7.90
N LEU A 145 21.16 -10.50 -7.04
CA LEU A 145 21.97 -11.59 -6.48
C LEU A 145 21.30 -12.93 -6.77
N PRO A 146 22.09 -14.02 -6.88
CA PRO A 146 21.56 -15.37 -6.76
C PRO A 146 20.86 -15.55 -5.41
N ARG A 147 19.89 -16.45 -5.34
CA ARG A 147 19.10 -16.70 -4.13
C ARG A 147 19.92 -16.96 -2.87
N SER A 148 20.98 -17.78 -2.94
CA SER A 148 21.82 -18.08 -1.78
C SER A 148 22.48 -16.81 -1.21
N GLU A 149 23.09 -16.01 -2.09
CA GLU A 149 23.73 -14.74 -1.73
C GLU A 149 22.71 -13.71 -1.24
N ALA A 150 21.49 -13.71 -1.79
CA ALA A 150 20.40 -12.84 -1.33
C ALA A 150 19.96 -13.15 0.10
N ILE A 151 19.94 -14.44 0.49
CA ILE A 151 19.66 -14.89 1.85
C ILE A 151 20.80 -14.48 2.78
N GLU A 152 22.05 -14.78 2.42
CA GLU A 152 23.24 -14.42 3.20
C GLU A 152 23.34 -12.90 3.44
N LEU A 153 23.01 -12.09 2.42
CA LEU A 153 22.96 -10.64 2.55
C LEU A 153 21.91 -10.19 3.58
N CYS A 154 20.69 -10.73 3.52
CA CYS A 154 19.63 -10.41 4.47
C CYS A 154 19.98 -10.86 5.90
N GLU A 155 20.58 -12.04 6.05
CA GLU A 155 21.06 -12.56 7.34
C GLU A 155 22.16 -11.67 7.91
N GLY A 156 23.14 -11.27 7.10
CA GLY A 156 24.23 -10.37 7.49
C GLY A 156 23.75 -8.97 7.92
N MET A 157 22.61 -8.52 7.39
CA MET A 157 21.94 -7.27 7.81
C MET A 157 20.96 -7.45 8.97
N ASN A 158 20.84 -8.65 9.54
CA ASN A 158 19.87 -9.03 10.57
C ASN A 158 18.41 -8.73 10.18
N GLN A 159 18.05 -8.96 8.91
CA GLN A 159 16.71 -8.73 8.36
C GLN A 159 15.90 -10.02 8.31
N GLU A 160 15.56 -10.58 9.47
CA GLU A 160 14.90 -11.90 9.62
C GLU A 160 13.61 -12.03 8.80
N LEU A 161 12.77 -11.00 8.78
CA LEU A 161 11.51 -11.01 8.02
C LEU A 161 11.75 -11.10 6.50
N LYS A 162 12.83 -10.48 6.00
CA LYS A 162 13.22 -10.60 4.59
C LYS A 162 13.74 -11.99 4.28
N VAL A 163 14.53 -12.59 5.18
CA VAL A 163 14.98 -13.99 5.06
C VAL A 163 13.79 -14.94 4.98
N GLU A 164 12.81 -14.80 5.89
CA GLU A 164 11.60 -15.64 5.86
C GLU A 164 10.81 -15.43 4.56
N HIS A 165 10.68 -14.19 4.09
CA HIS A 165 10.01 -13.89 2.83
C HIS A 165 10.72 -14.52 1.62
N LEU A 166 12.05 -14.48 1.59
CA LEU A 166 12.86 -15.15 0.57
C LEU A 166 12.62 -16.66 0.59
N GLN A 167 12.67 -17.29 1.76
CA GLN A 167 12.50 -18.73 1.95
C GLN A 167 11.10 -19.23 1.61
N SER A 168 10.07 -18.40 1.80
CA SER A 168 8.66 -18.77 1.59
C SER A 168 8.05 -18.08 0.38
N GLY A 169 7.72 -16.79 0.49
CA GLY A 169 6.97 -16.03 -0.50
C GLY A 169 7.67 -15.86 -1.84
N LEU A 170 9.00 -15.98 -1.87
CA LEU A 170 9.80 -15.90 -3.09
C LEU A 170 10.61 -17.17 -3.34
N ALA A 171 10.15 -18.34 -2.85
CA ALA A 171 10.86 -19.61 -2.94
C ALA A 171 11.25 -20.00 -4.38
N ASP A 172 10.38 -19.69 -5.34
CA ASP A 172 10.52 -20.07 -6.74
C ASP A 172 11.39 -19.10 -7.57
N HIS A 173 11.97 -18.07 -6.94
CA HIS A 173 12.83 -17.10 -7.63
C HIS A 173 14.31 -17.47 -7.49
N GLU A 174 14.97 -17.73 -8.62
CA GLU A 174 16.41 -18.05 -8.69
C GLU A 174 17.32 -16.84 -8.42
N SER A 175 16.87 -15.65 -8.82
CA SER A 175 17.58 -14.39 -8.60
C SER A 175 16.64 -13.30 -8.07
N LEU A 176 17.17 -12.50 -7.17
CA LEU A 176 16.44 -11.49 -6.42
C LEU A 176 17.11 -10.14 -6.62
N SER A 177 16.30 -9.10 -6.78
CA SER A 177 16.82 -7.74 -6.92
C SER A 177 16.72 -6.97 -5.61
N PHE A 178 17.68 -6.07 -5.45
CA PHE A 178 17.83 -5.18 -4.33
C PHE A 178 18.08 -3.76 -4.83
N TYR A 179 17.78 -2.79 -3.98
CA TYR A 179 18.15 -1.41 -4.20
C TYR A 179 19.05 -0.92 -3.07
N ARG A 180 20.18 -0.33 -3.45
CA ARG A 180 21.07 0.38 -2.56
C ARG A 180 20.85 1.89 -2.67
N GLN A 181 20.85 2.57 -1.54
CA GLN A 181 20.96 4.01 -1.45
C GLN A 181 21.86 4.38 -0.28
N GLY A 182 23.10 4.75 -0.57
CA GLY A 182 24.12 4.94 0.46
C GLY A 182 24.33 3.66 1.26
N GLU A 183 24.18 3.74 2.59
CA GLU A 183 24.27 2.58 3.48
C GLU A 183 23.03 1.67 3.47
N PHE A 184 21.91 2.15 2.94
CA PHE A 184 20.65 1.39 2.98
C PHE A 184 20.57 0.41 1.82
N VAL A 185 20.17 -0.83 2.12
CA VAL A 185 19.91 -1.88 1.14
C VAL A 185 18.59 -2.55 1.48
N ASP A 186 17.72 -2.70 0.49
CA ASP A 186 16.42 -3.35 0.67
C ASP A 186 16.07 -4.30 -0.48
N LEU A 187 15.40 -5.40 -0.12
CA LEU A 187 14.87 -6.39 -1.06
C LEU A 187 13.67 -5.78 -1.78
N CYS A 188 13.85 -5.44 -3.05
CA CYS A 188 12.86 -4.70 -3.80
C CYS A 188 12.99 -4.96 -5.31
N ARG A 189 11.85 -5.11 -5.98
CA ARG A 189 11.78 -5.25 -7.45
C ARG A 189 11.94 -3.90 -8.17
N GLY A 190 11.58 -2.81 -7.51
CA GLY A 190 11.45 -1.47 -8.06
C GLY A 190 10.20 -1.31 -8.93
N PRO A 191 10.19 -0.32 -9.83
CA PRO A 191 11.28 0.62 -10.10
C PRO A 191 11.38 1.77 -9.09
N HIS A 192 12.52 2.46 -9.09
CA HIS A 192 12.79 3.66 -8.32
C HIS A 192 13.03 4.88 -9.21
N ILE A 193 12.87 6.07 -8.61
CA ILE A 193 13.22 7.34 -9.25
C ILE A 193 14.73 7.41 -9.50
N PRO A 194 15.19 8.13 -10.54
CA PRO A 194 16.61 8.18 -10.88
C PRO A 194 17.48 8.89 -9.82
N ARG A 195 16.87 9.74 -8.98
CA ARG A 195 17.56 10.45 -7.89
C ARG A 195 16.58 10.92 -6.83
N ALA A 196 17.00 10.93 -5.57
CA ALA A 196 16.18 11.33 -4.43
C ALA A 196 15.59 12.75 -4.58
N GLY A 197 16.32 13.67 -5.21
CA GLY A 197 15.86 15.04 -5.45
C GLY A 197 14.61 15.20 -6.33
N LYS A 198 14.07 14.12 -6.92
CA LYS A 198 12.74 14.15 -7.57
C LYS A 198 11.60 14.23 -6.55
N ILE A 199 11.82 13.81 -5.30
CA ILE A 199 10.89 14.00 -4.20
C ILE A 199 10.94 15.48 -3.78
N LYS A 200 9.89 16.23 -4.12
CA LYS A 200 9.81 17.68 -3.79
C LYS A 200 8.98 17.96 -2.55
N ALA A 201 8.05 17.09 -2.23
CA ALA A 201 7.20 17.21 -1.06
C ALA A 201 6.77 15.83 -0.58
N PHE A 202 6.78 15.62 0.73
CA PHE A 202 6.30 14.40 1.37
C PHE A 202 5.73 14.72 2.76
N LYS A 203 4.93 13.81 3.31
CA LYS A 203 4.34 13.95 4.65
C LYS A 203 4.04 12.58 5.25
N LEU A 204 4.38 12.38 6.52
CA LEU A 204 3.91 11.25 7.32
C LEU A 204 2.47 11.52 7.79
N LEU A 205 1.60 10.53 7.66
CA LEU A 205 0.16 10.70 7.83
C LEU A 205 -0.36 10.07 9.12
N SER A 206 0.04 8.83 9.40
CA SER A 206 -0.47 8.06 10.53
C SER A 206 0.42 6.85 10.82
N ILE A 207 0.31 6.33 12.04
CA ILE A 207 0.89 5.06 12.46
C ILE A 207 -0.24 4.09 12.84
N ALA A 208 -0.11 2.81 12.47
CA ALA A 208 -1.06 1.76 12.84
C ALA A 208 -0.31 0.48 13.23
N GLY A 209 -0.99 -0.40 13.97
CA GLY A 209 -0.51 -1.77 14.14
C GLY A 209 -0.81 -2.61 12.89
N SER A 210 0.12 -3.46 12.51
CA SER A 210 -0.06 -4.49 11.48
C SER A 210 0.49 -5.83 11.99
N TYR A 211 0.31 -6.88 11.20
CA TYR A 211 0.83 -8.21 11.51
C TYR A 211 1.56 -8.76 10.29
N TRP A 212 2.59 -9.56 10.53
CA TRP A 212 3.35 -10.20 9.47
C TRP A 212 2.44 -10.99 8.52
N LYS A 213 2.55 -10.72 7.21
CA LYS A 213 1.69 -11.29 6.15
C LYS A 213 0.17 -11.18 6.42
N GLY A 214 -0.25 -10.25 7.28
CA GLY A 214 -1.65 -10.06 7.67
C GLY A 214 -2.21 -11.13 8.61
N ASN A 215 -1.38 -12.04 9.14
CA ASN A 215 -1.80 -13.10 10.05
C ASN A 215 -1.80 -12.59 11.51
N LYS A 216 -2.97 -12.53 12.16
CA LYS A 216 -3.10 -12.01 13.54
C LYS A 216 -2.32 -12.81 14.59
N ASP A 217 -2.01 -14.08 14.31
CA ASP A 217 -1.24 -14.95 15.22
C ASP A 217 0.28 -14.81 15.01
N SER A 218 0.71 -13.99 14.05
CA SER A 218 2.11 -13.74 13.74
C SER A 218 2.66 -12.51 14.46
N LYS A 219 3.95 -12.20 14.21
CA LYS A 219 4.65 -11.07 14.81
C LYS A 219 3.89 -9.75 14.56
N PRO A 220 3.58 -8.96 15.62
CA PRO A 220 3.01 -7.63 15.45
C PRO A 220 4.06 -6.66 14.92
N LEU A 221 3.64 -5.75 14.05
CA LEU A 221 4.49 -4.77 13.37
C LEU A 221 3.90 -3.36 13.51
N GLN A 222 4.73 -2.35 13.31
CA GLN A 222 4.34 -0.94 13.30
C GLN A 222 4.31 -0.43 11.87
N ARG A 223 3.13 -0.09 11.36
CA ARG A 223 2.91 0.41 10.00
C ARG A 223 2.91 1.93 9.97
N LEU A 224 3.93 2.53 9.36
CA LEU A 224 4.02 3.98 9.17
C LEU A 224 3.53 4.36 7.78
N TYR A 225 2.53 5.24 7.70
CA TYR A 225 1.95 5.73 6.46
C TYR A 225 2.53 7.09 6.07
N GLY A 226 2.82 7.26 4.79
CA GLY A 226 3.28 8.52 4.22
C GLY A 226 2.73 8.78 2.82
N THR A 227 2.94 9.99 2.33
CA THR A 227 2.64 10.39 0.94
C THR A 227 3.77 11.23 0.37
N ALA A 228 3.93 11.20 -0.95
CA ALA A 228 4.96 11.94 -1.67
C ALA A 228 4.43 12.48 -3.00
N TRP A 229 4.93 13.65 -3.40
CA TRP A 229 4.47 14.45 -4.53
C TRP A 229 5.64 15.15 -5.25
N PHE A 230 5.46 15.38 -6.56
CA PHE A 230 6.42 16.13 -7.38
C PHE A 230 6.37 17.65 -7.12
N SER A 231 5.37 18.14 -6.38
CA SER A 231 5.28 19.55 -5.98
C SER A 231 4.69 19.72 -4.58
N LYS A 232 5.04 20.83 -3.92
CA LYS A 232 4.44 21.22 -2.64
C LYS A 232 2.96 21.58 -2.77
N GLN A 233 2.56 22.08 -3.94
CA GLN A 233 1.18 22.46 -4.22
C GLN A 233 0.26 21.23 -4.26
N ASP A 234 0.70 20.15 -4.91
CA ASP A 234 -0.08 18.91 -4.98
C ASP A 234 -0.22 18.26 -3.61
N LEU A 235 0.87 18.26 -2.82
CA LEU A 235 0.81 17.81 -1.42
C LEU A 235 -0.19 18.64 -0.61
N ALA A 236 -0.14 19.97 -0.70
CA ALA A 236 -1.06 20.84 0.04
C ALA A 236 -2.52 20.56 -0.35
N SER A 237 -2.78 20.41 -1.65
CA SER A 237 -4.11 20.10 -2.19
C SER A 237 -4.62 18.75 -1.67
N TYR A 238 -3.75 17.74 -1.60
CA TYR A 238 -4.09 16.43 -1.05
C TYR A 238 -4.38 16.48 0.46
N LEU A 239 -3.56 17.20 1.23
CA LEU A 239 -3.79 17.35 2.68
C LEU A 239 -5.09 18.10 2.97
N GLU A 240 -5.43 19.11 2.18
CA GLU A 240 -6.72 19.79 2.27
C GLU A 240 -7.89 18.82 2.02
N GLN A 241 -7.79 17.96 1.00
CA GLN A 241 -8.80 16.92 0.74
C GLN A 241 -8.94 15.93 1.89
N ILE A 242 -7.85 15.52 2.54
CA ILE A 242 -7.89 14.65 3.72
C ILE A 242 -8.66 15.33 4.86
N GLU A 243 -8.34 16.59 5.16
CA GLU A 243 -9.02 17.32 6.23
C GLU A 243 -10.51 17.53 5.95
N GLU A 244 -10.84 17.77 4.68
CA GLU A 244 -12.21 17.94 4.22
C GLU A 244 -13.00 16.61 4.25
N ALA A 245 -12.33 15.48 4.03
CA ALA A 245 -12.90 14.15 4.24
C ALA A 245 -13.11 13.84 5.74
N LYS A 246 -12.14 14.15 6.61
CA LYS A 246 -12.25 13.98 8.07
C LYS A 246 -13.43 14.78 8.64
N ARG A 247 -13.67 15.99 8.14
CA ARG A 247 -14.82 16.83 8.54
C ARG A 247 -16.17 16.20 8.20
N ARG A 248 -16.24 15.35 7.16
CA ARG A 248 -17.45 14.66 6.69
C ARG A 248 -17.57 13.22 7.20
N ASP A 249 -16.66 12.77 8.05
CA ASP A 249 -16.72 11.43 8.63
C ASP A 249 -18.00 11.26 9.45
N HIS A 250 -18.82 10.25 9.11
CA HIS A 250 -20.07 9.96 9.79
C HIS A 250 -19.89 9.68 11.30
N ARG A 251 -18.71 9.25 11.75
CA ARG A 251 -18.37 9.05 13.17
C ARG A 251 -18.13 10.37 13.90
N VAL A 252 -17.67 11.39 13.19
CA VAL A 252 -17.52 12.76 13.71
C VAL A 252 -18.87 13.46 13.71
N LEU A 253 -19.57 13.44 12.57
CA LEU A 253 -20.87 14.09 12.42
C LEU A 253 -21.96 13.41 13.26
N GLY A 254 -21.99 12.08 13.29
CA GLY A 254 -22.96 11.30 14.07
C GLY A 254 -22.93 11.62 15.56
N ARG A 255 -21.72 11.79 16.12
CA ARG A 255 -21.55 12.27 17.50
C ARG A 255 -21.96 13.74 17.65
N LYS A 256 -21.45 14.64 16.80
CA LYS A 256 -21.77 16.08 16.87
C LYS A 256 -23.27 16.38 16.74
N LEU A 257 -23.98 15.60 15.93
CA LEU A 257 -25.40 15.78 15.63
C LEU A 257 -26.31 14.93 16.51
N ASN A 258 -25.76 14.10 17.41
CA ASN A 258 -26.49 13.15 18.24
C ASN A 258 -27.38 12.19 17.41
N LEU A 259 -26.80 11.58 16.39
CA LEU A 259 -27.50 10.62 15.52
C LEU A 259 -27.40 9.20 16.07
N PHE A 260 -26.22 8.78 16.52
CA PHE A 260 -25.99 7.45 17.06
C PHE A 260 -24.84 7.43 18.06
N LEU A 261 -24.77 6.36 18.84
CA LEU A 261 -23.71 6.06 19.80
C LEU A 261 -23.31 4.59 19.68
N ILE A 262 -22.02 4.30 19.85
CA ILE A 262 -21.51 2.93 20.03
C ILE A 262 -20.84 2.92 21.40
N GLU A 263 -21.41 2.18 22.34
CA GLU A 263 -20.94 2.13 23.72
C GLU A 263 -20.31 0.76 24.00
N PRO A 264 -19.07 0.70 24.51
CA PRO A 264 -18.41 -0.58 24.80
C PRO A 264 -19.19 -1.50 25.74
N SER A 265 -19.97 -0.93 26.69
CA SER A 265 -20.80 -1.69 27.63
C SER A 265 -22.00 -2.38 26.97
N VAL A 266 -22.45 -1.90 25.82
CA VAL A 266 -23.48 -2.56 24.99
C VAL A 266 -22.85 -3.60 24.08
N GLY A 267 -21.69 -3.27 23.49
CA GLY A 267 -20.90 -4.16 22.64
C GLY A 267 -20.36 -3.47 21.39
N GLN A 268 -19.16 -3.87 20.96
CA GLN A 268 -18.54 -3.31 19.76
C GLN A 268 -19.35 -3.65 18.50
N GLY A 269 -19.60 -2.66 17.66
CA GLY A 269 -20.40 -2.82 16.43
C GLY A 269 -21.92 -2.76 16.66
N LEU A 270 -22.40 -2.69 17.90
CA LEU A 270 -23.81 -2.58 18.23
C LEU A 270 -24.22 -1.11 18.38
N CYS A 271 -24.79 -0.57 17.30
CA CYS A 271 -25.14 0.85 17.20
C CYS A 271 -26.45 1.18 17.94
N LEU A 272 -26.38 2.14 18.87
CA LEU A 272 -27.54 2.76 19.51
C LEU A 272 -28.01 3.95 18.68
N TRP A 273 -29.18 3.84 18.07
CA TRP A 273 -29.80 4.94 17.32
C TRP A 273 -30.45 5.94 18.27
N LEU A 274 -29.89 7.15 18.34
CA LEU A 274 -30.44 8.25 19.14
C LEU A 274 -31.67 8.84 18.43
N PRO A 275 -32.54 9.62 19.11
CA PRO A 275 -33.82 10.06 18.53
C PRO A 275 -33.71 10.66 17.12
N LYS A 276 -32.73 11.53 16.85
CA LYS A 276 -32.53 12.14 15.53
C LYS A 276 -32.11 11.11 14.47
N GLY A 277 -31.20 10.21 14.80
CA GLY A 277 -30.78 9.14 13.87
C GLY A 277 -31.90 8.14 13.64
N ALA A 278 -32.67 7.80 14.67
CA ALA A 278 -33.86 6.95 14.56
C ALA A 278 -34.91 7.57 13.63
N THR A 279 -35.13 8.89 13.69
CA THR A 279 -36.01 9.60 12.74
C THR A 279 -35.51 9.50 11.30
N ILE A 280 -34.21 9.72 11.05
CA ILE A 280 -33.63 9.58 9.70
C ILE A 280 -33.82 8.15 9.19
N ARG A 281 -33.52 7.16 10.03
CA ARG A 281 -33.71 5.74 9.71
C ARG A 281 -35.17 5.43 9.38
N ALA A 282 -36.13 5.90 10.19
CA ALA A 282 -37.55 5.68 9.95
C ALA A 282 -38.00 6.25 8.59
N ILE A 283 -37.55 7.46 8.23
CA ILE A 283 -37.84 8.06 6.93
C ILE A 283 -37.33 7.20 5.78
N LEU A 284 -36.11 6.67 5.90
CA LEU A 284 -35.51 5.79 4.89
C LEU A 284 -36.23 4.43 4.80
N GLU A 285 -36.58 3.84 5.94
CA GLU A 285 -37.35 2.59 6.01
C GLU A 285 -38.74 2.75 5.39
N ASP A 286 -39.44 3.85 5.67
CA ASP A 286 -40.76 4.13 5.11
C ASP A 286 -40.71 4.38 3.60
N PHE A 287 -39.66 5.07 3.13
CA PHE A 287 -39.41 5.27 1.70
C PHE A 287 -39.24 3.92 0.99
N ILE A 288 -38.33 3.06 1.45
CA ILE A 288 -38.06 1.79 0.77
C ILE A 288 -39.25 0.81 0.87
N LYS A 289 -39.98 0.79 2.00
CA LYS A 289 -41.20 -0.02 2.13
C LYS A 289 -42.25 0.35 1.08
N LYS A 290 -42.48 1.65 0.85
CA LYS A 290 -43.42 2.12 -0.17
C LYS A 290 -42.99 1.70 -1.57
N GLU A 291 -41.72 1.95 -1.92
CA GLU A 291 -41.16 1.58 -3.23
C GLU A 291 -41.27 0.07 -3.51
N LEU A 292 -41.02 -0.77 -2.51
CA LEU A 292 -41.10 -2.23 -2.66
C LEU A 292 -42.55 -2.68 -2.89
N VAL A 293 -43.51 -2.14 -2.13
CA VAL A 293 -44.94 -2.47 -2.30
C VAL A 293 -45.46 -2.02 -3.66
N GLU A 294 -45.09 -0.82 -4.12
CA GLU A 294 -45.47 -0.31 -5.46
C GLU A 294 -44.93 -1.18 -6.59
N ARG A 295 -43.81 -1.87 -6.36
CA ARG A 295 -43.20 -2.83 -7.30
C ARG A 295 -43.71 -4.27 -7.15
N GLY A 296 -44.72 -4.49 -6.30
CA GLY A 296 -45.36 -5.79 -6.11
C GLY A 296 -44.63 -6.75 -5.18
N TYR A 297 -43.76 -6.27 -4.29
CA TYR A 297 -43.21 -7.10 -3.21
C TYR A 297 -44.21 -7.21 -2.06
N ASP A 298 -44.36 -8.42 -1.51
CA ASP A 298 -45.18 -8.70 -0.33
C ASP A 298 -44.35 -8.61 0.96
N PRO A 299 -44.62 -7.64 1.87
CA PRO A 299 -43.88 -7.53 3.12
C PRO A 299 -44.17 -8.69 4.07
N VAL A 300 -43.11 -9.27 4.66
CA VAL A 300 -43.21 -10.33 5.69
C VAL A 300 -42.32 -9.99 6.90
N TYR A 301 -42.63 -10.58 8.05
CA TYR A 301 -41.81 -10.52 9.26
C TYR A 301 -41.42 -11.93 9.71
N SER A 302 -40.12 -12.19 9.83
CA SER A 302 -39.57 -13.47 10.28
C SER A 302 -38.67 -13.29 11.52
N PRO A 303 -38.50 -14.34 12.35
CA PRO A 303 -37.58 -14.29 13.49
C PRO A 303 -36.12 -14.04 13.08
N HIS A 304 -35.35 -13.34 13.93
CA HIS A 304 -33.91 -13.11 13.74
C HIS A 304 -33.03 -14.29 14.13
N ILE A 305 -33.60 -15.30 14.81
CA ILE A 305 -32.91 -16.51 15.27
C ILE A 305 -33.70 -17.71 14.75
N GLY A 306 -32.99 -18.72 14.26
CA GLY A 306 -33.54 -19.98 13.77
C GLY A 306 -32.73 -21.15 14.32
N ARG A 307 -33.24 -22.38 14.20
CA ARG A 307 -32.45 -23.56 14.55
C ARG A 307 -31.28 -23.74 13.59
N VAL A 308 -30.19 -24.35 14.07
CA VAL A 308 -28.97 -24.52 13.26
C VAL A 308 -29.23 -25.28 11.96
N GLU A 309 -30.16 -26.24 11.98
CA GLU A 309 -30.49 -27.07 10.82
C GLU A 309 -31.08 -26.26 9.65
N LEU A 310 -31.70 -25.10 9.92
CA LEU A 310 -32.15 -24.18 8.87
C LEU A 310 -30.95 -23.64 8.08
N TYR A 311 -29.88 -23.27 8.79
CA TYR A 311 -28.67 -22.73 8.20
C TYR A 311 -27.83 -23.80 7.52
N GLU A 312 -27.82 -25.03 8.05
CA GLU A 312 -27.25 -26.20 7.37
C GLU A 312 -27.98 -26.52 6.07
N THR A 313 -29.32 -26.56 6.10
CA THR A 313 -30.16 -26.82 4.93
C THR A 313 -29.93 -25.78 3.85
N SER A 314 -29.80 -24.51 4.24
CA SER A 314 -29.49 -23.42 3.31
C SER A 314 -28.02 -23.40 2.84
N GLY A 315 -27.15 -24.22 3.45
CA GLY A 315 -25.71 -24.23 3.22
C GLY A 315 -24.93 -23.11 3.92
N HIS A 316 -25.56 -22.18 4.62
CA HIS A 316 -24.85 -21.06 5.25
C HIS A 316 -24.00 -21.49 6.45
N PHE A 317 -24.41 -22.49 7.23
CA PHE A 317 -23.67 -22.87 8.42
C PHE A 317 -22.24 -23.37 8.09
N PRO A 318 -22.02 -24.31 7.16
CA PRO A 318 -20.65 -24.75 6.81
C PRO A 318 -19.74 -23.66 6.25
N TYR A 319 -20.27 -22.70 5.49
CA TYR A 319 -19.47 -21.69 4.79
C TYR A 319 -19.31 -20.36 5.56
N TYR A 320 -20.23 -20.05 6.49
CA TYR A 320 -20.25 -18.77 7.21
C TYR A 320 -20.19 -18.94 8.73
N ARG A 321 -19.90 -20.13 9.27
CA ARG A 321 -19.82 -20.39 10.72
C ARG A 321 -19.00 -19.31 11.45
N ASP A 322 -17.83 -18.97 10.90
CA ASP A 322 -16.90 -17.99 11.49
C ASP A 322 -17.40 -16.54 11.43
N SER A 323 -18.40 -16.25 10.59
CA SER A 323 -19.04 -14.93 10.45
C SER A 323 -20.41 -14.85 11.12
N GLN A 324 -20.88 -15.92 11.76
CA GLN A 324 -22.15 -15.96 12.49
C GLN A 324 -21.92 -15.80 13.99
N PHE A 325 -22.94 -15.31 14.71
CA PHE A 325 -22.93 -15.39 16.17
C PHE A 325 -22.92 -16.86 16.59
N ALA A 326 -22.14 -17.17 17.64
CA ALA A 326 -22.01 -18.52 18.14
C ALA A 326 -23.38 -19.14 18.47
N PRO A 327 -23.60 -20.44 18.18
CA PRO A 327 -24.84 -21.11 18.54
C PRO A 327 -25.14 -21.00 20.04
N ILE A 328 -26.41 -20.76 20.36
CA ILE A 328 -26.90 -20.74 21.73
C ILE A 328 -27.46 -22.12 22.04
N PHE A 329 -26.81 -22.84 22.96
CA PHE A 329 -27.26 -24.15 23.40
C PHE A 329 -28.24 -24.01 24.57
N GLY A 330 -29.42 -24.60 24.45
CA GLY A 330 -30.44 -24.59 25.51
C GLY A 330 -30.11 -25.48 26.72
N HIS A 331 -29.07 -26.31 26.64
CA HIS A 331 -28.62 -27.20 27.71
C HIS A 331 -27.10 -27.41 27.60
N ASP A 332 -26.38 -27.51 28.72
CA ASP A 332 -24.91 -27.62 28.76
C ASP A 332 -24.37 -28.84 27.98
N ALA A 333 -25.14 -29.92 27.94
CA ALA A 333 -24.82 -31.11 27.14
C ALA A 333 -24.69 -30.84 25.63
N GLY A 334 -25.35 -29.80 25.11
CA GLY A 334 -25.25 -29.41 23.70
C GLY A 334 -23.90 -28.79 23.32
N ARG A 335 -23.17 -28.22 24.29
CA ARG A 335 -21.82 -27.65 24.06
C ARG A 335 -20.74 -28.70 23.87
N ILE A 336 -21.00 -29.96 24.25
CA ILE A 336 -20.02 -31.05 24.23
C ILE A 336 -19.98 -31.74 22.86
N ILE A 337 -20.98 -31.51 22.00
CA ILE A 337 -21.20 -32.22 20.74
C ILE A 337 -20.69 -31.41 19.52
N ASP A 338 -20.35 -30.13 19.70
CA ASP A 338 -20.02 -29.17 18.63
C ASP A 338 -18.54 -28.73 18.62
#